data_AF-A0A2P5YX31-F1
#
_entry.id   AF-A0A2P5YX31-F1
#
_cell.length_a   1.000
_cell.length_b   1.000
_cell.length_c   1.000
_cell.angle_alpha   90.00
_cell.angle_beta   90.00
_cell.angle_gamma   90.00
#
_symmetry.space_group_name_H-M   'P 1'
#
loop_
_entity.id
_entity.type
_entity.pdbx_description
1 polymer ?
#
loop_
_entity_poly.entity_id
_entity_poly.type
_entity_poly.pdbx_seq_one_letter_code
_entity_poly.pdbx_strand_id
1 'polypeptide(L)'
;MLRYQWEDAVRYWNSKKGEDCEQVGTTSRQKQKFTHTVGSKIFACVVEAEELSSGQKVGRLQLFHITHKKKDGSPMTSEAGEIMEKLKDKKAEYEAVASSNSSVNLDDIDNIIITEVLGPERYGQVRFQGSDVNPT
;
A
#
# COMPACT_ATOMS: atom_id res chain seq x y z
N MET A 1 -33.31 26.57 -5.82
CA MET A 1 -32.54 25.80 -4.81
C MET A 1 -33.43 24.67 -4.30
N LEU A 2 -33.12 23.42 -4.67
CA LEU A 2 -33.97 22.25 -4.45
C LEU A 2 -33.96 21.85 -2.97
N ARG A 3 -35.03 22.22 -2.23
CA ARG A 3 -35.17 21.92 -0.80
C ARG A 3 -35.34 20.42 -0.48
N TYR A 4 -35.56 19.58 -1.49
CA TYR A 4 -35.87 18.14 -1.34
C TYR A 4 -34.65 17.21 -1.30
N GLN A 5 -33.44 17.68 -1.67
CA GLN A 5 -32.29 16.79 -1.80
C GLN A 5 -31.72 16.27 -0.46
N TRP A 6 -31.84 17.05 0.62
CA TRP A 6 -31.30 16.65 1.93
C TRP A 6 -32.24 15.67 2.66
N GLU A 7 -33.57 15.83 2.51
CA GLU A 7 -34.56 14.92 3.09
C GLU A 7 -34.43 13.51 2.52
N ASP A 8 -34.20 13.41 1.21
CA ASP A 8 -33.97 12.13 0.54
C ASP A 8 -32.66 11.47 0.98
N ALA A 9 -31.59 12.26 1.18
CA ALA A 9 -30.33 11.75 1.72
C ALA A 9 -30.49 11.23 3.15
N VAL A 10 -31.16 11.99 4.02
CA VAL A 10 -31.45 11.58 5.41
C VAL A 10 -32.29 10.30 5.43
N ARG A 11 -33.32 10.22 4.58
CA ARG A 11 -34.16 9.02 4.46
C ARG A 11 -33.35 7.81 3.98
N TYR A 12 -32.43 7.99 3.04
CA TYR A 12 -31.55 6.93 2.55
C TYR A 12 -30.61 6.41 3.65
N TRP A 13 -29.92 7.29 4.37
CA TRP A 13 -29.00 6.87 5.44
C TRP A 13 -29.71 6.22 6.63
N ASN A 14 -30.95 6.62 6.91
CA ASN A 14 -31.79 5.95 7.90
C ASN A 14 -32.48 4.65 7.39
N SER A 15 -32.27 4.28 6.13
CA SER A 15 -32.85 3.06 5.56
C SER A 15 -31.97 1.84 5.85
N LYS A 16 -32.57 0.65 5.76
CA LYS A 16 -31.81 -0.61 5.89
C LYS A 16 -30.64 -0.70 4.91
N LYS A 17 -30.83 -0.19 3.69
CA LYS A 17 -29.78 -0.14 2.67
C LYS A 17 -28.61 0.77 3.09
N GLY A 18 -28.87 1.87 3.79
CA GLY A 18 -27.82 2.74 4.32
C GLY A 18 -27.02 2.04 5.40
N GLU A 19 -27.70 1.39 6.34
CA GLU A 19 -27.10 0.62 7.43
C GLU A 19 -26.21 -0.53 6.91
N ASP A 20 -26.71 -1.30 5.92
CA ASP A 20 -25.94 -2.40 5.34
C ASP A 20 -24.68 -1.89 4.62
N CYS A 21 -24.77 -0.77 3.89
CA CYS A 21 -23.62 -0.14 3.26
C CYS A 21 -22.58 0.36 4.30
N GLU A 22 -23.03 0.92 5.42
CA GLU A 22 -22.15 1.34 6.52
C GLU A 22 -21.43 0.14 7.14
N GLN A 23 -22.14 -0.96 7.39
CA GLN A 23 -21.57 -2.18 7.94
C GLN A 23 -20.52 -2.79 7.00
N VAL A 24 -20.79 -2.83 5.69
CA VAL A 24 -19.82 -3.26 4.67
C VAL A 24 -18.61 -2.33 4.66
N GLY A 25 -18.83 -1.01 4.71
CA GLY A 25 -17.75 -0.03 4.77
C GLY A 25 -16.84 -0.20 5.99
N THR A 26 -17.45 -0.40 7.16
CA THR A 26 -16.73 -0.57 8.44
C THR A 26 -15.93 -1.86 8.46
N THR A 27 -16.56 -2.99 8.11
CA THR A 27 -15.88 -4.30 8.06
C THR A 27 -14.75 -4.33 7.02
N SER A 28 -14.94 -3.66 5.89
CA SER A 28 -13.90 -3.58 4.85
C SER A 28 -12.73 -2.69 5.28
N ARG A 29 -13.00 -1.54 5.94
CA ARG A 29 -11.94 -0.71 6.54
C ARG A 29 -11.19 -1.42 7.66
N GLN A 30 -11.87 -2.23 8.47
CA GLN A 30 -11.22 -3.05 9.50
C GLN A 30 -10.24 -4.09 8.91
N LYS A 31 -10.48 -4.55 7.67
CA LYS A 31 -9.55 -5.43 6.94
C LYS A 31 -8.35 -4.70 6.36
N GLN A 32 -8.35 -3.36 6.34
CA GLN A 32 -7.18 -2.57 5.93
C GLN A 32 -6.13 -2.62 7.05
N LYS A 33 -5.20 -3.57 6.91
CA LYS A 33 -4.24 -3.94 7.96
C LYS A 33 -2.93 -3.15 7.94
N PHE A 34 -2.64 -2.48 6.83
CA PHE A 34 -1.45 -1.66 6.67
C PHE A 34 -1.81 -0.36 5.94
N THR A 35 -1.44 0.76 6.56
CA THR A 35 -1.54 2.12 6.00
C THR A 35 -0.16 2.76 6.02
N HIS A 36 0.14 3.58 5.03
CA HIS A 36 1.39 4.34 5.02
C HIS A 36 1.38 5.42 6.11
N THR A 37 2.55 5.72 6.67
CA THR A 37 2.76 6.61 7.81
C THR A 37 3.10 8.05 7.43
N VAL A 38 3.19 8.32 6.13
CA VAL A 38 3.68 9.61 5.60
C VAL A 38 2.63 10.73 5.68
N GLY A 39 1.43 10.42 6.17
CA GLY A 39 0.34 11.37 6.33
C GLY A 39 -0.14 11.90 4.98
N SER A 40 -0.30 13.22 4.85
CA SER A 40 -0.77 13.85 3.61
C SER A 40 0.29 13.98 2.51
N LYS A 41 1.53 13.51 2.74
CA LYS A 41 2.57 13.55 1.72
C LYS A 41 2.31 12.47 0.67
N ILE A 42 2.37 12.87 -0.59
CA ILE A 42 2.26 11.96 -1.73
C ILE A 42 3.57 11.16 -1.85
N PHE A 43 3.49 9.90 -2.30
CA PHE A 43 4.67 9.05 -2.50
C PHE A 43 5.74 9.68 -3.39
N ALA A 44 5.34 10.42 -4.43
CA ALA A 44 6.30 11.13 -5.30
C ALA A 44 7.20 12.10 -4.51
N CYS A 45 6.65 12.83 -3.53
CA CYS A 45 7.43 13.72 -2.69
C CYS A 45 8.36 12.95 -1.74
N VAL A 46 7.99 11.74 -1.34
CA VAL A 46 8.84 10.87 -0.51
C VAL A 46 10.01 10.35 -1.33
N VAL A 47 9.75 9.88 -2.55
CA VAL A 47 10.77 9.45 -3.50
C VAL A 47 11.75 10.58 -3.75
N GLU A 48 11.27 11.76 -4.14
CA GLU A 48 12.13 12.91 -4.44
C GLU A 48 13.03 13.29 -3.25
N ALA A 49 12.46 13.38 -2.04
CA ALA A 49 13.24 13.73 -0.84
C ALA A 49 14.32 12.68 -0.53
N GLU A 50 13.99 11.39 -0.69
CA GLU A 50 14.92 10.30 -0.44
C GLU A 50 16.01 10.21 -1.51
N GLU A 51 15.66 10.36 -2.79
CA GLU A 51 16.61 10.40 -3.91
C GLU A 51 17.57 11.58 -3.80
N LEU A 52 17.08 12.76 -3.40
CA LEU A 52 17.93 13.93 -3.12
C LEU A 52 18.91 13.70 -1.97
N SER A 53 18.51 12.94 -0.94
CA SER A 53 19.34 12.68 0.23
C SER A 53 20.35 11.53 0.01
N SER A 54 19.97 10.50 -0.74
CA SER A 54 20.76 9.29 -0.97
C SER A 54 21.60 9.38 -2.25
N GLY A 55 21.21 10.23 -3.20
CA GLY A 55 21.80 10.32 -4.54
C GLY A 55 21.52 9.09 -5.40
N GLN A 56 20.61 8.20 -4.98
CA GLN A 56 20.26 6.95 -5.66
C GLN A 56 18.78 6.90 -5.96
N LYS A 57 18.41 6.25 -7.07
CA LYS A 57 17.00 6.03 -7.43
C LYS A 57 16.33 5.13 -6.39
N VAL A 58 15.14 5.51 -5.93
CA VAL A 58 14.42 4.75 -4.91
C VAL A 58 13.56 3.67 -5.57
N GLY A 59 13.84 2.41 -5.24
CA GLY A 59 13.07 1.25 -5.70
C GLY A 59 11.70 1.14 -5.01
N ARG A 60 10.81 0.29 -5.54
CA ARG A 60 9.46 0.08 -4.99
C ARG A 60 9.52 -0.53 -3.58
N LEU A 61 10.42 -1.50 -3.37
CA LEU A 61 10.60 -2.12 -2.05
C LEU A 61 11.15 -1.13 -1.02
N GLN A 62 12.09 -0.27 -1.44
CA GLN A 62 12.63 0.78 -0.57
C GLN A 62 11.57 1.82 -0.22
N LEU A 63 10.78 2.25 -1.21
CA LEU A 63 9.66 3.15 -0.99
C LEU A 63 8.65 2.55 0.00
N PHE A 64 8.30 1.27 -0.13
CA PHE A 64 7.43 0.59 0.84
C PHE A 64 8.03 0.64 2.25
N HIS A 65 9.32 0.35 2.38
CA HIS A 65 10.02 0.35 3.66
C HIS A 65 10.00 1.73 4.34
N ILE A 66 10.23 2.80 3.59
CA ILE A 66 10.21 4.18 4.11
C ILE A 66 8.79 4.56 4.52
N THR A 67 7.81 4.22 3.69
CA THR A 67 6.43 4.70 3.83
C THR A 67 5.62 3.93 4.86
N HIS A 68 6.02 2.72 5.24
CA HIS A 68 5.28 1.87 6.19
C HIS A 68 6.00 1.68 7.53
N LYS A 69 7.07 2.45 7.76
CA LYS A 69 7.75 2.57 9.05
C LYS A 69 7.25 3.78 9.83
N LYS A 70 7.20 3.63 11.15
CA LYS A 70 7.04 4.77 12.06
C LYS A 70 8.33 5.59 12.11
N LYS A 71 8.26 6.77 12.72
CA LYS A 71 9.42 7.66 12.91
C LYS A 71 10.54 7.03 13.75
N ASP A 72 10.21 6.07 14.60
CA ASP A 72 11.17 5.29 15.41
C ASP A 72 11.80 4.12 14.64
N GLY A 73 11.41 3.91 13.38
CA GLY A 73 11.90 2.83 12.52
C GLY A 73 11.17 1.50 12.70
N SER A 74 10.25 1.39 13.67
CA SER A 74 9.44 0.19 13.88
C SER A 74 8.33 0.05 12.82
N PRO A 75 7.90 -1.18 12.50
CA PRO A 75 6.77 -1.39 11.60
C PRO A 75 5.47 -0.87 12.24
N MET A 76 4.53 -0.42 11.39
CA MET A 76 3.26 0.13 11.86
C MET A 76 2.43 -0.90 12.66
N THR A 77 2.35 -2.12 12.12
CA THR A 77 1.65 -3.27 12.69
C THR A 77 2.54 -4.51 12.63
N SER A 78 2.24 -5.54 13.43
CA SER A 78 2.96 -6.82 13.38
C SER A 78 2.88 -7.45 11.98
N GLU A 79 1.72 -7.38 11.33
CA GLU A 79 1.51 -7.90 9.97
C GLU A 79 2.37 -7.16 8.93
N ALA A 80 2.48 -5.83 9.04
CA ALA A 80 3.38 -5.05 8.19
C ALA A 80 4.84 -5.47 8.43
N GLY A 81 5.22 -5.74 9.69
CA GLY A 81 6.54 -6.27 10.04
C GLY A 81 6.84 -7.61 9.39
N GLU A 82 5.88 -8.55 9.43
CA GLU A 82 6.01 -9.87 8.80
C GLU A 82 6.17 -9.75 7.27
N ILE A 83 5.37 -8.89 6.63
CA ILE A 83 5.48 -8.62 5.20
C ILE A 83 6.85 -8.00 4.87
N MET A 84 7.32 -7.05 5.68
CA MET A 84 8.62 -6.41 5.48
C MET A 84 9.78 -7.40 5.60
N GLU A 85 9.72 -8.35 6.54
CA GLU A 85 10.72 -9.43 6.62
C GLU A 85 10.67 -10.32 5.39
N LYS A 86 9.49 -10.81 4.98
CA LYS A 86 9.34 -11.64 3.77
C LYS A 86 9.91 -10.97 2.52
N LEU A 87 9.65 -9.66 2.33
CA LEU A 87 10.19 -8.89 1.21
C LEU A 87 11.71 -8.76 1.30
N LYS A 88 12.26 -8.58 2.50
CA LYS A 88 13.71 -8.47 2.72
C LYS A 88 14.43 -9.78 2.44
N ASP A 89 13.87 -10.89 2.92
CA ASP A 89 14.42 -12.23 2.70
C ASP A 89 14.42 -12.59 1.21
N LYS A 90 13.31 -12.30 0.52
CA LYS A 90 13.18 -12.50 -0.93
C LYS A 90 14.16 -11.63 -1.72
N LYS A 91 14.34 -10.37 -1.32
CA LYS A 91 15.33 -9.49 -1.95
C LYS A 91 16.75 -10.03 -1.83
N ALA A 92 17.12 -10.55 -0.66
CA ALA A 92 18.42 -11.17 -0.45
C ALA A 92 18.61 -12.45 -1.28
N GLU A 93 17.57 -13.29 -1.38
CA GLU A 93 17.56 -14.49 -2.24
C GLU A 93 17.81 -14.12 -3.71
N TYR A 94 17.06 -13.15 -4.23
CA TYR A 94 17.20 -12.71 -5.62
C TYR A 94 18.50 -11.97 -5.91
N GLU A 95 19.03 -11.16 -4.98
CA GLU A 95 20.34 -10.53 -5.13
C GLU A 95 21.48 -11.56 -5.21
N ALA A 96 21.41 -12.63 -4.40
CA ALA A 96 22.37 -13.73 -4.47
C ALA A 96 22.32 -14.47 -5.81
N VAL A 97 21.12 -14.66 -6.38
CA VAL A 97 20.93 -15.29 -7.70
C VAL A 97 21.35 -14.35 -8.85
N ALA A 98 21.01 -13.06 -8.75
CA ALA A 98 21.35 -12.05 -9.76
C ALA A 98 22.86 -11.82 -9.84
N SER A 99 23.60 -12.00 -8.74
CA SER A 99 25.07 -12.03 -8.76
C SER A 99 25.64 -13.10 -9.71
N SER A 100 24.82 -14.09 -10.11
CA SER A 100 25.19 -15.15 -11.06
C SER A 100 24.70 -14.88 -12.50
N ASN A 101 23.64 -14.08 -12.68
CA ASN A 101 22.99 -13.82 -13.98
C ASN A 101 22.89 -12.30 -14.24
N SER A 102 23.80 -11.75 -15.05
CA SER A 102 24.07 -10.31 -15.19
C SER A 102 23.04 -9.47 -15.99
N SER A 103 21.84 -9.97 -16.29
CA SER A 103 20.89 -9.32 -17.21
C SER A 103 19.54 -8.93 -16.61
N VAL A 104 19.30 -9.15 -15.31
CA VAL A 104 17.98 -8.91 -14.72
C VAL A 104 17.86 -7.44 -14.25
N ASN A 105 16.84 -6.74 -14.74
CA ASN A 105 16.55 -5.35 -14.34
C ASN A 105 16.03 -5.31 -12.89
N LEU A 106 16.56 -4.39 -12.08
CA LEU A 106 16.20 -4.21 -10.67
C LEU A 106 14.71 -3.92 -10.46
N ASP A 107 14.11 -3.09 -11.31
CA ASP A 107 12.67 -2.77 -11.24
C ASP A 107 11.81 -4.02 -11.52
N ASP A 108 12.28 -4.94 -12.36
CA ASP A 108 11.62 -6.22 -12.63
C ASP A 108 11.73 -7.18 -11.44
N ILE A 109 12.87 -7.18 -10.73
CA ILE A 109 13.07 -8.00 -9.52
C ILE A 109 12.12 -7.56 -8.42
N ASP A 110 12.03 -6.25 -8.16
CA ASP A 110 11.09 -5.70 -7.18
C ASP A 110 9.65 -6.16 -7.50
N ASN A 111 9.21 -6.04 -8.75
CA ASN A 111 7.85 -6.45 -9.16
C ASN A 111 7.59 -7.95 -8.97
N ILE A 112 8.58 -8.80 -9.28
CA ILE A 112 8.51 -10.25 -9.08
C ILE A 112 8.35 -10.56 -7.58
N ILE A 113 9.22 -9.98 -6.73
CA ILE A 113 9.18 -10.19 -5.28
C ILE A 113 7.82 -9.77 -4.70
N ILE A 114 7.30 -8.62 -5.11
CA ILE A 114 6.01 -8.11 -4.67
C ILE A 114 4.88 -9.08 -5.06
N THR A 115 4.95 -9.62 -6.27
CA THR A 115 3.98 -10.59 -6.79
C THR A 115 4.04 -11.91 -6.02
N GLU A 116 5.22 -12.39 -5.63
CA GLU A 116 5.36 -13.60 -4.81
C GLU A 116 4.83 -13.41 -3.39
N VAL A 117 5.08 -12.25 -2.76
CA VAL A 117 4.72 -12.00 -1.36
C VAL A 117 3.25 -11.60 -1.19
N LEU A 118 2.70 -10.77 -2.08
CA LEU A 118 1.35 -10.22 -1.97
C LEU A 118 0.37 -10.68 -3.05
N GLY A 119 0.85 -11.46 -4.03
CA GLY A 119 0.10 -11.80 -5.23
C GLY A 119 0.15 -10.71 -6.29
N PRO A 120 -0.37 -11.00 -7.49
CA PRO A 120 -0.31 -10.10 -8.63
C PRO A 120 -1.10 -8.81 -8.38
N GLU A 121 -0.69 -7.75 -9.09
CA GLU A 121 -1.46 -6.51 -9.19
C GLU A 121 -2.84 -6.77 -9.79
N ARG A 122 -3.81 -5.96 -9.40
CA ARG A 122 -5.19 -6.01 -9.91
C ARG A 122 -5.44 -4.80 -10.80
N TYR A 123 -6.39 -4.92 -11.72
CA TYR A 123 -6.74 -3.82 -12.62
C TYR A 123 -7.09 -2.55 -11.83
N GLY A 124 -6.41 -1.44 -12.13
CA GLY A 124 -6.59 -0.16 -11.46
C GLY A 124 -5.95 -0.04 -10.08
N GLN A 125 -5.15 -1.02 -9.63
CA GLN A 125 -4.53 -0.99 -8.30
C GLN A 125 -3.06 -1.41 -8.34
N VAL A 126 -2.19 -0.52 -7.86
CA VAL A 126 -0.76 -0.79 -7.61
C VAL A 126 -0.59 -1.22 -6.16
N ARG A 127 0.01 -2.39 -5.92
CA ARG A 127 0.31 -2.85 -4.55
C ARG A 127 1.25 -1.85 -3.84
N PHE A 128 1.01 -1.65 -2.55
CA PHE A 128 1.70 -0.69 -1.67
C PHE A 128 1.43 0.80 -1.90
N GLN A 129 0.92 1.18 -3.08
CA GLN A 129 0.71 2.58 -3.45
C GLN A 129 -0.77 2.96 -3.58
N GLY A 130 -1.67 1.98 -3.70
CA GLY A 130 -3.11 2.20 -3.75
C GLY A 130 -3.75 2.29 -2.36
N SER A 131 -4.92 2.92 -2.29
CA SER A 131 -5.81 2.82 -1.13
C SER A 131 -6.40 1.41 -1.06
N ASP A 132 -5.87 0.57 -0.17
CA ASP A 132 -6.41 -0.78 0.06
C ASP A 132 -7.73 -0.72 0.83
N VAL A 133 -8.86 -0.63 0.11
CA VAL A 133 -10.14 -1.30 0.42
C VAL A 133 -11.00 -1.31 -0.86
N ASN A 134 -11.48 -2.47 -1.28
CA ASN A 134 -12.57 -2.58 -2.26
C ASN A 134 -13.79 -3.20 -1.55
N PRO A 135 -14.96 -2.53 -1.51
CA PRO A 135 -16.15 -3.03 -0.80
C PRO A 135 -16.91 -4.12 -1.58
N THR A 136 -16.29 -4.81 -2.54
CA THR A 136 -16.97 -5.84 -3.36
C THR A 136 -17.13 -7.14 -2.59
#